data_AF-A0AAE0N3Q7-F1
#
_entry.id   AF-A0AAE0N3Q7-F1
#
_cell.length_a   1.000
_cell.length_b   1.000
_cell.length_c   1.000
_cell.angle_alpha   90.00
_cell.angle_beta   90.00
_cell.angle_gamma   90.00
#
_symmetry.space_group_name_H-M   'P 1'
#
loop_
_entity.id
_entity.type
_entity.pdbx_description
1 polymer ?
#
loop_
_entity_poly.entity_id
_entity_poly.type
_entity_poly.pdbx_seq_one_letter_code
_entity_poly.pdbx_strand_id
1 'polypeptide(L)'
;MALLESFRGKDRGGLDANLPTPSQAAAARPTDRTILKYLCEKEYFAQLAPQAVDEVPGPSFDPGVFDNELLNLKLYSTADTATIVEGTYMGTQVALTQVYARIEQTFSSLYDFIGIEPSLPRYITLEEQRKIYKFTAYPNKAHGTPADYPPHLQIVPQDQTFEITDIYDRYGIFQTQILLQKITPDEDRFLGRTKQWLLEQGLKIQQVEEYNKGHRKFGSDITCGSPIDPSSLWVQDGSFLRKAAGVSDPEAVLNHRQPASDENWAVGSVGLFQLYEDGKLHPIAICVDHKGSMEISLTIFNKRMTPSDSTSGEKDDWPWGYAKTAAQVTDWMRHELSVHLTLSHFVEEAIITATSCTIPMDHAVYRLLSPQWYKTLSLNAAARASLVPQVVADIIGLSPAQAYRVVRHAYDSYNFVESYVPNDLSRRGFPNTQEGLKHPRYNNCQYAKNMLAMWDTLQAYVMSMVLVSFPTDESAKENQTAAYLSSFPDAKTIDTLTDVITMCIHIAAPYHSATNYLPNFYQVSVPAKPPALCHAPPTTSEELKTFKVGDDRSLLNYAASRYRVYKYKKSSRTNQKIKEISQTLYTDLQALQKTFYYNSVAMEKGSILYTVLDPGLVAVSILM
;
A
#
# COMPACT_ATOMS: atom_id res chain seq x y z
N MET A 1 -9.72 -33.64 15.02
CA MET A 1 -9.19 -33.64 16.40
C MET A 1 -7.70 -33.97 16.51
N ALA A 2 -7.13 -34.90 15.73
CA ALA A 2 -5.69 -35.22 15.80
C ALA A 2 -4.71 -34.16 15.25
N LEU A 3 -5.19 -33.02 14.71
CA LEU A 3 -4.36 -31.98 14.07
C LEU A 3 -3.92 -30.85 15.02
N LEU A 4 -4.34 -30.87 16.29
CA LEU A 4 -4.06 -29.82 17.27
C LEU A 4 -2.88 -30.12 18.21
N GLU A 5 -2.40 -31.37 18.24
CA GLU A 5 -1.34 -31.79 19.17
C GLU A 5 0.08 -31.64 18.59
N SER A 6 0.24 -31.64 17.26
CA SER A 6 1.55 -31.47 16.60
C SER A 6 2.17 -30.07 16.78
N PHE A 7 1.40 -29.07 17.22
CA PHE A 7 1.87 -27.70 17.46
C PHE A 7 2.50 -27.46 18.85
N ARG A 8 2.62 -28.50 19.70
CA ARG A 8 3.37 -28.41 20.97
C ARG A 8 4.84 -28.81 20.82
N GLY A 9 5.55 -28.10 19.94
CA GLY A 9 7.02 -28.09 19.94
C GLY A 9 7.55 -27.59 21.28
N LYS A 10 8.30 -28.44 21.99
CA LYS A 10 8.99 -28.08 23.24
C LYS A 10 10.29 -27.34 22.92
N ASP A 11 10.20 -26.01 22.90
CA ASP A 11 11.10 -25.11 23.64
C ASP A 11 10.77 -23.67 23.22
N ARG A 12 9.88 -23.05 24.02
CA ARG A 12 9.68 -21.60 23.93
C ARG A 12 10.84 -20.95 24.65
N GLY A 13 11.90 -20.61 23.90
CA GLY A 13 12.79 -19.53 24.32
C GLY A 13 11.94 -18.33 24.71
N GLY A 14 12.18 -17.78 25.90
CA GLY A 14 11.38 -16.67 26.41
C GLY A 14 11.42 -15.51 25.42
N LEU A 15 10.26 -14.91 25.17
CA LEU A 15 10.19 -13.62 24.47
C LEU A 15 11.12 -12.63 25.18
N ASP A 16 11.79 -11.77 24.41
CA ASP A 16 12.54 -10.66 24.99
C ASP A 16 11.57 -9.85 25.87
N ALA A 17 11.92 -9.70 27.16
CA ALA A 17 11.07 -9.05 28.15
C ALA A 17 10.81 -7.55 27.86
N ASN A 18 11.50 -6.98 26.86
CA ASN A 18 11.28 -5.63 26.35
C ASN A 18 10.19 -5.56 25.26
N LEU A 19 9.73 -6.68 24.70
CA LEU A 19 8.64 -6.72 23.71
C LEU A 19 7.28 -6.51 24.37
N PRO A 20 6.44 -5.58 23.86
CA PRO A 20 5.07 -5.43 24.36
C PRO A 20 4.17 -6.53 23.78
N THR A 21 3.98 -7.61 24.53
CA THR A 21 2.87 -8.55 24.30
C THR A 21 1.68 -8.22 25.23
N PRO A 22 0.43 -8.23 24.72
CA PRO A 22 -0.76 -8.24 25.57
C PRO A 22 -0.69 -9.39 26.59
N SER A 23 -1.26 -9.18 27.78
CA SER A 23 -1.35 -10.26 28.76
C SER A 23 -2.17 -11.43 28.18
N GLN A 24 -1.68 -12.66 28.34
CA GLN A 24 -2.42 -13.86 27.92
C GLN A 24 -3.54 -14.18 28.92
N ALA A 25 -4.51 -13.27 29.05
CA ALA A 25 -5.79 -13.54 29.68
C ALA A 25 -6.59 -14.47 28.75
N ALA A 26 -6.44 -15.78 28.95
CA ALA A 26 -7.26 -16.76 28.27
C ALA A 26 -8.72 -16.61 28.73
N ALA A 27 -9.54 -15.94 27.92
CA ALA A 27 -10.96 -15.77 28.21
C ALA A 27 -11.63 -17.14 28.37
N ALA A 28 -12.09 -17.43 29.59
CA ALA A 28 -12.80 -18.67 29.89
C ALA A 28 -14.13 -18.68 29.12
N ARG A 29 -14.41 -19.76 28.37
CA ARG A 29 -15.72 -19.94 27.73
C ARG A 29 -16.80 -20.06 28.81
N PRO A 30 -17.81 -19.17 28.85
CA PRO A 30 -18.92 -19.31 29.78
C PRO A 30 -19.69 -20.62 29.50
N THR A 31 -20.22 -21.24 30.54
CA THR A 31 -21.20 -22.33 30.39
C THR A 31 -22.61 -21.76 30.51
N ASP A 32 -23.62 -22.48 30.02
CA ASP A 32 -25.03 -22.04 30.07
C ASP A 32 -25.51 -21.70 31.50
N ARG A 33 -24.92 -22.34 32.52
CA ARG A 33 -25.17 -22.05 33.95
C ARG A 33 -24.53 -20.76 34.47
N THR A 34 -23.53 -20.23 33.77
CA THR A 34 -22.81 -19.00 34.13
C THR A 34 -23.53 -17.76 33.61
N ILE A 35 -24.19 -17.88 32.45
CA ILE A 35 -24.91 -16.77 31.77
C ILE A 35 -26.11 -16.24 32.59
N LEU A 36 -26.70 -17.08 33.45
CA LEU A 36 -27.89 -16.74 34.25
C LEU A 36 -27.58 -16.24 35.68
N LYS A 37 -26.31 -16.02 36.02
CA LYS A 37 -25.91 -15.36 37.28
C LYS A 37 -25.25 -14.02 36.97
N TYR A 38 -26.02 -12.95 37.05
CA TYR A 38 -25.44 -11.61 37.14
C TYR A 38 -24.64 -11.51 38.45
N LEU A 39 -23.33 -11.29 38.33
CA LEU A 39 -22.47 -10.85 39.42
C LEU A 39 -23.00 -9.49 39.94
N CYS A 40 -22.70 -9.13 41.19
CA CYS A 40 -23.01 -7.76 41.60
C CYS A 40 -22.15 -6.78 40.77
N GLU A 41 -22.67 -5.58 40.55
CA GLU A 41 -22.05 -4.55 39.70
C GLU A 41 -20.55 -4.35 40.00
N LYS A 42 -20.17 -4.36 41.28
CA LYS A 42 -18.79 -4.23 41.75
C LYS A 42 -17.89 -5.42 41.37
N GLU A 43 -18.42 -6.64 41.41
CA GLU A 43 -17.68 -7.87 41.02
C GLU A 43 -17.60 -8.02 39.50
N TYR A 44 -18.64 -7.59 38.78
CA TYR A 44 -18.66 -7.53 37.32
C TYR A 44 -17.62 -6.55 36.80
N PHE A 45 -17.59 -5.31 37.31
CA PHE A 45 -16.58 -4.33 36.93
C PHE A 45 -15.16 -4.74 37.36
N ALA A 46 -14.98 -5.39 38.52
CA ALA A 46 -13.66 -5.89 38.94
C ALA A 46 -13.10 -7.03 38.06
N GLN A 47 -13.92 -7.67 37.22
CA GLN A 47 -13.49 -8.72 36.28
C GLN A 47 -13.31 -8.21 34.85
N LEU A 48 -13.83 -7.02 34.52
CA LEU A 48 -13.81 -6.43 33.17
C LEU A 48 -12.93 -5.18 33.07
N ALA A 49 -12.70 -4.47 34.17
CA ALA A 49 -11.80 -3.33 34.18
C ALA A 49 -10.33 -3.79 34.05
N PRO A 50 -9.52 -3.15 33.20
CA PRO A 50 -8.06 -3.34 33.20
C PRO A 50 -7.47 -2.91 34.55
N GLN A 51 -6.29 -3.39 34.94
CA GLN A 51 -5.70 -2.98 36.22
C GLN A 51 -5.20 -1.53 36.15
N ALA A 52 -4.81 -1.07 34.96
CA ALA A 52 -4.55 0.34 34.69
C ALA A 52 -4.90 0.71 33.23
N VAL A 53 -5.15 2.00 32.97
CA VAL A 53 -5.62 2.48 31.65
C VAL A 53 -4.55 2.35 30.55
N ASP A 54 -3.27 2.36 30.92
CA ASP A 54 -2.12 2.16 30.03
C ASP A 54 -1.94 0.70 29.56
N GLU A 55 -2.65 -0.26 30.17
CA GLU A 55 -2.71 -1.64 29.70
C GLU A 55 -3.68 -1.84 28.53
N VAL A 56 -4.54 -0.85 28.24
CA VAL A 56 -5.54 -0.92 27.15
C VAL A 56 -5.04 -0.17 25.92
N PRO A 57 -4.88 -0.85 24.76
CA PRO A 57 -4.66 -0.15 23.49
C PRO A 57 -5.88 0.71 23.17
N GLY A 58 -5.73 2.03 23.09
CA GLY A 58 -6.80 2.95 22.67
C GLY A 58 -7.11 2.75 21.18
N PRO A 59 -8.25 2.14 20.80
CA PRO A 59 -8.49 1.72 19.42
C PRO A 59 -9.23 2.78 18.59
N SER A 60 -9.76 3.81 19.25
CA SER A 60 -10.44 4.98 18.70
C SER A 60 -10.38 6.10 19.72
N PHE A 61 -10.41 7.36 19.26
CA PHE A 61 -10.77 8.48 20.12
C PHE A 61 -12.30 8.60 20.23
N ASP A 62 -12.77 9.22 21.32
CA ASP A 62 -14.12 9.78 21.36
C ASP A 62 -14.14 11.06 20.49
N PRO A 63 -15.13 11.23 19.59
CA PRO A 63 -15.20 12.39 18.70
C PRO A 63 -15.17 13.74 19.42
N GLY A 64 -15.93 13.90 20.50
CA GLY A 64 -16.04 15.16 21.23
C GLY A 64 -14.77 15.46 22.03
N VAL A 65 -14.11 14.45 22.58
CA VAL A 65 -12.79 14.61 23.22
C VAL A 65 -11.73 14.99 22.18
N PHE A 66 -11.75 14.35 21.00
CA PHE A 66 -10.81 14.63 19.93
C PHE A 66 -10.95 16.07 19.39
N ASP A 67 -12.18 16.51 19.10
CA ASP A 67 -12.44 17.87 18.62
C ASP A 67 -12.05 18.92 19.68
N ASN A 68 -12.32 18.66 20.98
CA ASN A 68 -11.86 19.52 22.07
C ASN A 68 -10.32 19.57 22.17
N GLU A 69 -9.62 18.46 21.91
CA GLU A 69 -8.16 18.45 21.98
C GLU A 69 -7.50 19.18 20.80
N LEU A 70 -8.09 19.11 19.60
CA LEU A 70 -7.71 20.00 18.50
C LEU A 70 -7.89 21.48 18.88
N LEU A 71 -8.98 21.82 19.59
CA LEU A 71 -9.24 23.17 20.12
C LEU A 71 -8.30 23.56 21.29
N ASN A 72 -7.81 22.62 22.09
CA ASN A 72 -6.81 22.89 23.13
C ASN A 72 -5.44 23.17 22.51
N LEU A 73 -5.02 22.33 21.56
CA LEU A 73 -3.71 22.36 20.90
C LEU A 73 -3.58 23.44 19.82
N LYS A 74 -4.65 24.22 19.55
CA LYS A 74 -4.71 25.20 18.45
C LYS A 74 -4.52 24.59 17.06
N LEU A 75 -4.93 23.33 16.90
CA LEU A 75 -4.98 22.62 15.64
C LEU A 75 -6.30 22.93 14.92
N TYR A 76 -6.53 24.22 14.69
CA TYR A 76 -7.65 24.79 13.94
C TYR A 76 -7.19 26.04 13.19
N SER A 77 -8.13 26.71 12.52
CA SER A 77 -7.86 27.75 11.52
C SER A 77 -7.43 29.11 12.08
N THR A 78 -6.20 29.22 12.54
CA THR A 78 -5.46 30.49 12.54
C THR A 78 -4.12 30.31 11.81
N ALA A 79 -3.47 31.43 11.47
CA ALA A 79 -2.14 31.43 10.86
C ALA A 79 -1.01 30.98 11.83
N ASP A 80 -1.36 30.45 13.01
CA ASP A 80 -0.39 29.96 13.99
C ASP A 80 0.23 28.63 13.56
N THR A 81 1.53 28.52 13.83
CA THR A 81 2.39 27.37 13.52
C THR A 81 2.23 26.21 14.51
N ALA A 82 1.06 26.06 15.13
CA ALA A 82 0.81 24.98 16.07
C ALA A 82 0.78 23.63 15.33
N THR A 83 1.64 22.71 15.78
CA THR A 83 1.71 21.30 15.39
C THR A 83 1.66 20.44 16.65
N ILE A 84 1.35 19.15 16.54
CA ILE A 84 1.49 18.23 17.67
C ILE A 84 2.96 18.15 18.08
N VAL A 85 3.26 18.65 19.28
CA VAL A 85 4.64 18.70 19.80
C VAL A 85 5.15 17.30 20.12
N GLU A 86 4.32 16.42 20.67
CA GLU A 86 4.70 15.06 21.07
C GLU A 86 3.51 14.10 20.96
N GLY A 87 3.75 12.82 20.65
CA GLY A 87 2.68 11.85 20.44
C GLY A 87 3.17 10.40 20.35
N THR A 88 2.28 9.42 20.47
CA THR A 88 2.64 7.99 20.31
C THR A 88 2.25 7.50 18.91
N TYR A 89 2.98 6.54 18.34
CA TYR A 89 2.69 5.99 17.01
C TYR A 89 1.23 5.56 16.84
N MET A 90 0.69 4.81 17.82
CA MET A 90 -0.73 4.37 17.81
C MET A 90 -1.69 5.57 17.90
N GLY A 91 -1.40 6.54 18.78
CA GLY A 91 -2.22 7.75 18.90
C GLY A 91 -2.24 8.58 17.61
N THR A 92 -1.09 8.76 16.96
CA THR A 92 -0.99 9.46 15.67
C THR A 92 -1.71 8.71 14.55
N GLN A 93 -1.59 7.37 14.48
CA GLN A 93 -2.31 6.55 13.50
C GLN A 93 -3.84 6.70 13.65
N VAL A 94 -4.36 6.66 14.88
CA VAL A 94 -5.79 6.86 15.15
C VAL A 94 -6.20 8.32 14.88
N ALA A 95 -5.36 9.31 15.20
CA ALA A 95 -5.64 10.73 14.94
C ALA A 95 -5.72 11.05 13.45
N LEU A 96 -4.79 10.54 12.65
CA LEU A 96 -4.80 10.66 11.18
C LEU A 96 -6.08 10.05 10.58
N THR A 97 -6.49 8.88 11.09
CA THR A 97 -7.74 8.23 10.68
C THR A 97 -8.97 9.09 11.00
N GLN A 98 -9.04 9.68 12.20
CA GLN A 98 -10.15 10.55 12.61
C GLN A 98 -10.20 11.84 11.79
N VAL A 99 -9.06 12.50 11.53
CA VAL A 99 -9.05 13.73 10.72
C VAL A 99 -9.35 13.47 9.26
N TYR A 100 -8.90 12.36 8.68
CA TYR A 100 -9.29 11.99 7.33
C TYR A 100 -10.82 11.79 7.23
N ALA A 101 -11.43 11.11 8.19
CA ALA A 101 -12.89 10.97 8.27
C ALA A 101 -13.62 12.33 8.42
N ARG A 102 -13.01 13.34 9.05
CA ARG A 102 -13.55 14.72 9.07
C ARG A 102 -13.38 15.44 7.74
N ILE A 103 -12.28 15.23 7.01
CA ILE A 103 -12.12 15.74 5.63
C ILE A 103 -13.24 15.17 4.76
N GLU A 104 -13.44 13.85 4.75
CA GLU A 104 -14.53 13.18 4.01
C GLU A 104 -15.91 13.74 4.38
N GLN A 105 -16.20 13.92 5.67
CA GLN A 105 -17.45 14.48 6.16
C GLN A 105 -17.68 15.92 5.71
N THR A 106 -16.64 16.76 5.71
CA THR A 106 -16.68 18.15 5.22
C THR A 106 -16.96 18.19 3.72
N PHE A 107 -16.26 17.39 2.91
CA PHE A 107 -16.53 17.31 1.46
C PHE A 107 -17.93 16.77 1.16
N SER A 108 -18.38 15.72 1.86
CA SER A 108 -19.73 15.17 1.72
C SER A 108 -20.82 16.20 2.05
N SER A 109 -20.56 17.07 3.04
CA SER A 109 -21.45 18.16 3.46
C SER A 109 -21.45 19.34 2.47
N LEU A 110 -20.30 19.69 1.89
CA LEU A 110 -20.22 20.65 0.77
C LEU A 110 -21.05 20.14 -0.41
N TYR A 111 -20.87 18.88 -0.80
CA TYR A 111 -21.54 18.27 -1.95
C TYR A 111 -23.07 18.13 -1.78
N ASP A 112 -23.55 17.98 -0.54
CA ASP A 112 -24.98 18.07 -0.19
C ASP A 112 -25.50 19.51 -0.32
N PHE A 113 -24.75 20.49 0.23
CA PHE A 113 -25.11 21.90 0.18
C PHE A 113 -25.22 22.44 -1.25
N ILE A 114 -24.26 22.12 -2.13
CA ILE A 114 -24.29 22.52 -3.54
C ILE A 114 -25.22 21.64 -4.41
N GLY A 115 -25.85 20.61 -3.81
CA GLY A 115 -26.87 19.78 -4.47
C GLY A 115 -26.35 18.75 -5.48
N ILE A 116 -25.06 18.39 -5.44
CA ILE A 116 -24.46 17.39 -6.34
C ILE A 116 -24.67 15.97 -5.80
N GLU A 117 -24.37 15.73 -4.52
CA GLU A 117 -24.66 14.46 -3.85
C GLU A 117 -25.56 14.70 -2.63
N PRO A 118 -26.82 15.10 -2.84
CA PRO A 118 -27.70 15.54 -1.77
C PRO A 118 -28.11 14.38 -0.84
N SER A 119 -28.11 14.62 0.46
CA SER A 119 -28.42 13.61 1.48
C SER A 119 -29.89 13.19 1.47
N LEU A 120 -30.76 14.04 0.92
CA LEU A 120 -32.15 13.71 0.57
C LEU A 120 -32.29 13.74 -0.96
N PRO A 121 -32.94 12.74 -1.59
CA PRO A 121 -33.15 12.74 -3.03
C PRO A 121 -33.83 14.01 -3.53
N ARG A 122 -33.18 14.71 -4.45
CA ARG A 122 -33.72 15.87 -5.17
C ARG A 122 -33.70 15.57 -6.65
N TYR A 123 -34.85 15.64 -7.30
CA TYR A 123 -34.92 15.61 -8.75
C TYR A 123 -34.54 16.99 -9.30
N ILE A 124 -33.63 17.01 -10.27
CA ILE A 124 -33.28 18.19 -11.06
C ILE A 124 -33.42 17.85 -12.54
N THR A 125 -33.78 18.84 -13.35
CA THR A 125 -33.92 18.67 -14.80
C THR A 125 -32.57 18.49 -15.48
N LEU A 126 -32.53 17.87 -16.66
CA LEU A 126 -31.29 17.72 -17.44
C LEU A 126 -30.64 19.07 -17.80
N GLU A 127 -31.43 20.14 -17.91
CA GLU A 127 -30.90 21.50 -18.11
C GLU A 127 -30.16 22.02 -16.87
N GLU A 128 -30.67 21.73 -15.67
CA GLU A 128 -30.01 22.04 -14.40
C GLU A 128 -28.80 21.14 -14.16
N GLN A 129 -28.91 19.84 -14.45
CA GLN A 129 -27.78 18.91 -14.41
C GLN A 129 -26.61 19.44 -15.27
N ARG A 130 -26.87 19.89 -16.51
CA ARG A 130 -25.84 20.47 -17.39
C ARG A 130 -25.23 21.80 -16.89
N LYS A 131 -25.93 22.54 -16.03
CA LYS A 131 -25.39 23.76 -15.40
C LYS A 131 -24.46 23.43 -14.22
N ILE A 132 -24.76 22.34 -13.51
CA ILE A 132 -24.04 21.87 -12.31
C ILE A 132 -22.84 20.99 -12.67
N TYR A 133 -23.07 19.94 -13.48
CA TYR A 133 -22.07 18.95 -13.86
C TYR A 133 -21.25 19.43 -15.05
N LYS A 134 -20.14 20.12 -14.74
CA LYS A 134 -19.13 20.57 -15.71
C LYS A 134 -17.83 19.79 -15.51
N PHE A 135 -17.09 19.55 -16.58
CA PHE A 135 -15.75 18.97 -16.52
C PHE A 135 -14.69 20.03 -16.25
N THR A 136 -13.64 19.67 -15.50
CA THR A 136 -12.39 20.42 -15.49
C THR A 136 -11.70 20.39 -16.87
N ALA A 137 -10.88 21.41 -17.14
CA ALA A 137 -10.16 21.52 -18.41
C ALA A 137 -9.06 20.45 -18.52
N TYR A 138 -9.05 19.71 -19.63
CA TYR A 138 -8.16 18.58 -19.89
C TYR A 138 -7.79 18.52 -21.39
N PRO A 139 -6.55 18.12 -21.78
CA PRO A 139 -5.41 17.70 -20.95
C PRO A 139 -4.63 18.85 -20.29
N ASN A 140 -4.99 20.10 -20.59
CA ASN A 140 -4.37 21.30 -20.05
C ASN A 140 -5.40 22.16 -19.30
N LYS A 141 -4.95 22.85 -18.25
CA LYS A 141 -5.67 23.91 -17.55
C LYS A 141 -5.94 25.08 -18.51
N ALA A 142 -6.89 25.96 -18.16
CA ALA A 142 -7.28 27.10 -18.99
C ALA A 142 -6.10 28.04 -19.38
N HIS A 143 -5.06 28.12 -18.55
CA HIS A 143 -3.85 28.90 -18.81
C HIS A 143 -2.74 28.16 -19.59
N GLY A 144 -3.05 26.99 -20.18
CA GLY A 144 -2.16 26.25 -21.07
C GLY A 144 -1.13 25.33 -20.39
N THR A 145 -1.05 25.33 -19.06
CA THR A 145 -0.25 24.34 -18.31
C THR A 145 -0.96 22.98 -18.26
N PRO A 146 -0.23 21.85 -18.17
CA PRO A 146 -0.86 20.54 -18.03
C PRO A 146 -1.79 20.46 -16.81
N ALA A 147 -2.90 19.73 -16.94
CA ALA A 147 -3.75 19.38 -15.80
C ALA A 147 -2.98 18.52 -14.79
N ASP A 148 -3.33 18.58 -13.50
CA ASP A 148 -2.71 17.74 -12.47
C ASP A 148 -3.39 16.37 -12.38
N TYR A 149 -4.71 16.36 -12.59
CA TYR A 149 -5.55 15.17 -12.55
C TYR A 149 -6.24 14.95 -13.92
N PRO A 150 -6.77 13.73 -14.16
CA PRO A 150 -7.71 13.44 -15.26
C PRO A 150 -8.96 14.34 -15.22
N PRO A 151 -9.75 14.41 -16.30
CA PRO A 151 -10.96 15.23 -16.34
C PRO A 151 -11.98 14.73 -15.32
N HIS A 152 -12.40 15.63 -14.43
CA HIS A 152 -13.26 15.31 -13.29
C HIS A 152 -14.31 16.41 -13.08
N LEU A 153 -15.19 16.24 -12.10
CA LEU A 153 -16.22 17.23 -11.81
C LEU A 153 -15.59 18.57 -11.36
N GLN A 154 -16.00 19.66 -12.02
CA GLN A 154 -15.65 21.03 -11.69
C GLN A 154 -16.58 21.59 -10.62
N ILE A 155 -16.05 21.84 -9.43
CA ILE A 155 -16.80 22.34 -8.27
C ILE A 155 -16.92 23.89 -8.28
N VAL A 156 -15.99 24.59 -8.96
CA VAL A 156 -15.90 26.06 -8.98
C VAL A 156 -16.17 26.60 -10.38
N PRO A 157 -17.19 27.48 -10.59
CA PRO A 157 -17.46 28.11 -11.88
C PRO A 157 -16.34 29.06 -12.34
N GLN A 158 -16.02 29.10 -13.65
CA GLN A 158 -14.99 30.00 -14.22
C GLN A 158 -15.41 31.48 -14.28
N ASP A 159 -16.71 31.76 -14.17
CA ASP A 159 -17.34 33.07 -14.39
C ASP A 159 -17.49 33.89 -13.11
N GLN A 160 -17.03 33.40 -11.97
CA GLN A 160 -17.04 34.14 -10.69
C GLN A 160 -15.61 34.41 -10.21
N THR A 161 -15.33 35.66 -9.86
CA THR A 161 -14.02 36.15 -9.37
C THR A 161 -13.78 35.79 -7.90
N PHE A 162 -14.05 34.54 -7.52
CA PHE A 162 -13.64 33.99 -6.24
C PHE A 162 -12.36 33.20 -6.46
N GLU A 163 -11.31 33.53 -5.71
CA GLU A 163 -10.13 32.66 -5.69
C GLU A 163 -10.52 31.28 -5.16
N ILE A 164 -9.83 30.23 -5.60
CA ILE A 164 -10.08 28.87 -5.13
C ILE A 164 -9.94 28.78 -3.60
N THR A 165 -9.04 29.59 -3.04
CA THR A 165 -8.88 29.80 -1.60
C THR A 165 -10.12 30.41 -0.94
N ASP A 166 -10.81 31.39 -1.55
CA ASP A 166 -11.97 32.06 -0.92
C ASP A 166 -13.13 31.11 -0.65
N ILE A 167 -13.37 30.16 -1.57
CA ILE A 167 -14.40 29.13 -1.42
C ILE A 167 -13.94 28.13 -0.36
N TYR A 168 -12.70 27.62 -0.46
CA TYR A 168 -12.20 26.62 0.48
C TYR A 168 -11.94 27.18 1.89
N ASP A 169 -11.68 28.48 2.06
CA ASP A 169 -11.58 29.12 3.38
C ASP A 169 -12.96 29.40 3.98
N ARG A 170 -13.94 29.84 3.17
CA ARG A 170 -15.32 30.08 3.63
C ARG A 170 -15.99 28.81 4.17
N TYR A 171 -15.61 27.64 3.64
CA TYR A 171 -16.10 26.33 4.09
C TYR A 171 -15.10 25.54 4.95
N GLY A 172 -13.98 26.16 5.36
CA GLY A 172 -12.95 25.51 6.20
C GLY A 172 -12.19 24.36 5.56
N ILE A 173 -12.37 24.11 4.26
CA ILE A 173 -11.75 23.01 3.51
C ILE A 173 -10.24 23.21 3.36
N PHE A 174 -9.75 24.42 3.05
CA PHE A 174 -8.31 24.70 2.99
C PHE A 174 -7.65 24.50 4.36
N GLN A 175 -8.37 24.88 5.41
CA GLN A 175 -7.96 24.71 6.80
C GLN A 175 -7.94 23.23 7.20
N THR A 176 -8.89 22.43 6.71
CA THR A 176 -8.93 20.98 6.94
C THR A 176 -7.86 20.24 6.12
N GLN A 177 -7.51 20.74 4.93
CA GLN A 177 -6.40 20.20 4.14
C GLN A 177 -5.11 20.23 4.96
N ILE A 178 -4.70 21.36 5.54
CA ILE A 178 -3.43 21.46 6.28
C ILE A 178 -3.40 20.68 7.62
N LEU A 179 -4.50 20.06 8.08
CA LEU A 179 -4.52 19.37 9.37
C LEU A 179 -3.70 18.08 9.39
N LEU A 180 -3.69 17.29 8.30
CA LEU A 180 -2.95 16.01 8.29
C LEU A 180 -1.45 16.22 8.57
N GLN A 181 -0.86 17.25 7.97
CA GLN A 181 0.54 17.64 8.18
C GLN A 181 0.82 18.13 9.62
N LYS A 182 -0.18 18.66 10.34
CA LYS A 182 -0.01 19.18 11.71
C LYS A 182 -0.13 18.10 12.81
N ILE A 183 -0.61 16.91 12.48
CA ILE A 183 -0.92 15.82 13.43
C ILE A 183 0.25 14.85 13.63
N THR A 184 1.11 14.73 12.63
CA THR A 184 2.35 13.95 12.75
C THR A 184 3.37 14.74 13.57
N PRO A 185 3.82 14.25 14.74
CA PRO A 185 4.91 14.88 15.48
C PRO A 185 6.23 14.79 14.70
N ASP A 186 7.15 15.74 14.95
CA ASP A 186 8.54 15.63 14.50
C ASP A 186 9.15 14.28 14.97
N GLU A 187 10.04 13.68 14.18
CA GLU A 187 10.59 12.34 14.45
C GLU A 187 11.22 12.23 15.86
N ASP A 188 11.96 13.27 16.27
CA ASP A 188 12.61 13.36 17.57
C ASP A 188 11.63 13.51 18.75
N ARG A 189 10.32 13.59 18.50
CA ARG A 189 9.28 13.85 19.52
C ARG A 189 8.17 12.82 19.62
N PHE A 190 8.25 11.72 18.86
CA PHE A 190 7.44 10.54 19.20
C PHE A 190 7.77 10.04 20.62
N LEU A 191 6.77 9.53 21.34
CA LEU A 191 6.88 9.06 22.73
C LEU A 191 6.62 7.55 22.86
N GLY A 192 7.10 7.00 23.98
CA GLY A 192 6.88 5.60 24.36
C GLY A 192 7.87 4.61 23.76
N ARG A 193 7.71 3.33 24.12
CA ARG A 193 8.66 2.25 23.81
C ARG A 193 8.89 2.07 22.30
N THR A 194 7.86 2.36 21.48
CA THR A 194 7.95 2.29 20.01
C THR A 194 8.97 3.28 19.45
N LYS A 195 9.07 4.52 19.97
CA LYS A 195 10.10 5.49 19.55
C LYS A 195 11.51 4.99 19.85
N GLN A 196 11.70 4.48 21.07
CA GLN A 196 12.98 3.94 21.54
C GLN A 196 13.44 2.69 20.75
N TRP A 197 12.49 2.00 20.10
CA TRP A 197 12.73 0.85 19.25
C TRP A 197 12.92 1.22 17.77
N LEU A 198 12.12 2.14 17.22
CA LEU A 198 12.22 2.63 15.83
C LEU A 198 13.50 3.43 15.59
N LEU A 199 13.84 4.38 16.47
CA LEU A 199 14.81 5.45 16.18
C LEU A 199 16.16 5.31 16.91
N GLU A 200 16.23 4.66 18.07
CA GLU A 200 17.47 4.61 18.88
C GLU A 200 18.31 3.32 18.70
N GLN A 201 17.72 2.23 18.19
CA GLN A 201 18.39 0.92 18.12
C GLN A 201 18.64 0.39 16.69
N GLY A 202 17.99 0.99 15.70
CA GLY A 202 18.00 0.52 14.31
C GLY A 202 17.10 -0.70 14.11
N LEU A 203 16.18 -0.62 13.14
CA LEU A 203 15.22 -1.68 12.88
C LEU A 203 15.84 -2.91 12.21
N LYS A 204 15.33 -4.07 12.62
CA LYS A 204 15.80 -5.39 12.20
C LYS A 204 14.66 -6.20 11.61
N ILE A 205 14.86 -6.81 10.45
CA ILE A 205 13.78 -7.52 9.72
C ILE A 205 13.14 -8.60 10.60
N GLN A 206 13.94 -9.37 11.35
CA GLN A 206 13.41 -10.39 12.24
C GLN A 206 12.62 -9.82 13.42
N GLN A 207 12.95 -8.63 13.94
CA GLN A 207 12.16 -7.96 14.98
C GLN A 207 10.82 -7.45 14.44
N VAL A 208 10.82 -6.89 13.23
CA VAL A 208 9.58 -6.49 12.53
C VAL A 208 8.72 -7.72 12.24
N GLU A 209 9.32 -8.84 11.83
CA GLU A 209 8.62 -10.11 11.68
C GLU A 209 8.06 -10.63 13.01
N GLU A 210 8.80 -10.58 14.12
CA GLU A 210 8.35 -11.06 15.44
C GLU A 210 7.21 -10.21 15.99
N TYR A 211 7.30 -8.88 15.86
CA TYR A 211 6.21 -7.94 16.13
C TYR A 211 4.98 -8.27 15.26
N ASN A 212 5.16 -8.44 13.95
CA ASN A 212 4.08 -8.76 13.02
C ASN A 212 3.50 -10.18 13.23
N LYS A 213 4.29 -11.15 13.69
CA LYS A 213 3.85 -12.53 14.01
C LYS A 213 2.91 -12.57 15.22
N GLY A 214 3.08 -11.64 16.17
CA GLY A 214 2.09 -11.41 17.23
C GLY A 214 0.73 -10.88 16.72
N HIS A 215 0.68 -10.39 15.48
CA HIS A 215 -0.44 -9.62 14.92
C HIS A 215 -0.92 -10.09 13.52
N ARG A 216 -0.50 -11.27 13.02
CA ARG A 216 -0.85 -11.80 11.68
C ARG A 216 -1.49 -13.20 11.70
N LYS A 217 -2.26 -13.51 10.64
CA LYS A 217 -2.88 -14.81 10.37
C LYS A 217 -2.18 -15.53 9.19
N PHE A 218 -2.28 -16.86 9.17
CA PHE A 218 -1.41 -17.87 8.51
C PHE A 218 -1.36 -17.94 6.96
N GLY A 219 -0.39 -18.71 6.43
CA GLY A 219 -0.28 -19.21 5.05
C GLY A 219 0.76 -20.37 4.91
N SER A 220 0.72 -21.19 3.83
CA SER A 220 1.51 -22.46 3.71
C SER A 220 1.81 -23.01 2.28
N ASP A 221 3.06 -23.41 2.05
CA ASP A 221 3.63 -24.63 1.39
C ASP A 221 3.71 -25.03 -0.14
N ILE A 222 4.84 -25.75 -0.38
CA ILE A 222 5.69 -26.36 -1.46
C ILE A 222 5.26 -27.00 -2.83
N THR A 223 6.28 -27.06 -3.74
CA THR A 223 6.66 -28.05 -4.84
C THR A 223 5.65 -28.42 -5.96
N CYS A 224 6.00 -28.59 -7.26
CA CYS A 224 7.25 -29.08 -7.89
C CYS A 224 7.35 -28.72 -9.41
N GLY A 225 8.54 -28.77 -10.04
CA GLY A 225 8.80 -28.26 -11.41
C GLY A 225 9.18 -29.25 -12.54
N SER A 226 9.21 -28.75 -13.79
CA SER A 226 9.62 -29.39 -15.06
C SER A 226 9.94 -28.29 -16.11
N PRO A 227 10.58 -28.59 -17.27
CA PRO A 227 11.31 -27.58 -18.06
C PRO A 227 10.44 -26.53 -18.79
N ILE A 228 11.10 -25.43 -19.20
CA ILE A 228 10.47 -24.16 -19.59
C ILE A 228 9.89 -24.19 -21.01
N ASP A 229 8.56 -24.08 -21.10
CA ASP A 229 7.80 -23.71 -22.30
C ASP A 229 7.62 -22.17 -22.31
N PRO A 230 7.92 -21.45 -23.43
CA PRO A 230 7.61 -20.02 -23.55
C PRO A 230 6.16 -19.64 -23.23
N SER A 231 5.18 -20.53 -23.46
CA SER A 231 3.77 -20.32 -23.07
C SER A 231 3.55 -20.24 -21.55
N SER A 232 4.55 -20.66 -20.75
CA SER A 232 4.52 -20.59 -19.29
C SER A 232 5.15 -19.32 -18.72
N LEU A 233 5.71 -18.43 -19.54
CA LEU A 233 6.37 -17.20 -19.08
C LEU A 233 5.40 -16.02 -18.95
N TRP A 234 5.55 -15.27 -17.86
CA TRP A 234 4.69 -14.13 -17.50
C TRP A 234 5.54 -12.93 -17.07
N VAL A 235 5.07 -11.71 -17.35
CA VAL A 235 5.80 -10.48 -17.02
C VAL A 235 4.93 -9.56 -16.16
N GLN A 236 5.49 -9.09 -15.05
CA GLN A 236 5.02 -7.91 -14.32
C GLN A 236 5.81 -6.71 -14.86
N ASP A 237 5.18 -5.95 -15.76
CA ASP A 237 5.85 -4.84 -16.45
C ASP A 237 5.67 -3.51 -15.71
N GLY A 238 6.79 -2.98 -15.20
CA GLY A 238 6.93 -1.63 -14.67
C GLY A 238 7.79 -0.69 -15.52
N SER A 239 8.25 -1.13 -16.71
CA SER A 239 9.10 -0.33 -17.59
C SER A 239 8.43 0.97 -18.06
N PHE A 240 7.09 0.99 -18.08
CA PHE A 240 6.30 2.17 -18.41
C PHE A 240 6.53 3.34 -17.43
N LEU A 241 6.95 3.08 -16.17
CA LEU A 241 6.94 4.09 -15.10
C LEU A 241 7.81 5.31 -15.42
N ARG A 242 9.03 5.12 -15.94
CA ARG A 242 9.93 6.23 -16.34
C ARG A 242 9.27 7.12 -17.39
N LYS A 243 8.71 6.51 -18.45
CA LYS A 243 7.97 7.21 -19.51
C LYS A 243 6.73 7.93 -18.97
N ALA A 244 5.97 7.27 -18.10
CA ALA A 244 4.77 7.82 -17.46
C ALA A 244 5.07 9.01 -16.54
N ALA A 245 6.20 8.97 -15.82
CA ALA A 245 6.71 10.09 -15.04
C ALA A 245 7.27 11.25 -15.92
N GLY A 246 7.43 11.03 -17.23
CA GLY A 246 8.02 12.00 -18.16
C GLY A 246 9.55 12.02 -18.16
N VAL A 247 10.20 10.95 -17.71
CA VAL A 247 11.66 10.80 -17.68
C VAL A 247 12.10 9.96 -18.87
N SER A 248 12.78 10.61 -19.82
CA SER A 248 13.32 10.00 -21.04
C SER A 248 14.80 9.65 -20.97
N ASP A 249 15.53 10.23 -20.02
CA ASP A 249 16.95 9.96 -19.81
C ASP A 249 17.12 8.63 -19.03
N PRO A 250 17.83 7.63 -19.59
CA PRO A 250 18.15 6.39 -18.90
C PRO A 250 18.94 6.60 -17.61
N GLU A 251 19.81 7.61 -17.55
CA GLU A 251 20.72 7.83 -16.41
C GLU A 251 20.13 8.73 -15.32
N ALA A 252 19.01 9.41 -15.60
CA ALA A 252 18.27 10.13 -14.58
C ALA A 252 17.81 9.19 -13.47
N VAL A 253 18.17 9.52 -12.22
CA VAL A 253 17.68 8.84 -11.03
C VAL A 253 16.25 9.30 -10.76
N LEU A 254 15.34 8.36 -10.48
CA LEU A 254 14.01 8.69 -9.99
C LEU A 254 14.08 8.85 -8.47
N ASN A 255 14.30 10.07 -8.00
CA ASN A 255 14.23 10.43 -6.59
C ASN A 255 13.47 11.73 -6.38
N HIS A 256 12.91 11.87 -5.19
CA HIS A 256 12.39 13.14 -4.71
C HIS A 256 12.49 13.23 -3.20
N ARG A 257 12.57 14.46 -2.70
CA ARG A 257 12.50 14.78 -1.28
C ARG A 257 11.48 15.89 -1.10
N GLN A 258 10.38 15.59 -0.42
CA GLN A 258 9.41 16.60 0.00
C GLN A 258 9.94 17.40 1.20
N PRO A 259 9.40 18.59 1.49
CA PRO A 259 9.81 19.40 2.64
C PRO A 259 9.68 18.68 3.99
N ALA A 260 8.72 17.76 4.12
CA ALA A 260 8.43 17.01 5.35
C ALA A 260 8.91 15.55 5.30
N SER A 261 9.79 15.19 4.37
CA SER A 261 10.19 13.80 4.12
C SER A 261 11.69 13.63 3.95
N ASP A 262 12.12 12.37 4.04
CA ASP A 262 13.43 11.92 3.59
C ASP A 262 13.56 11.97 2.06
N GLU A 263 14.78 11.77 1.59
CA GLU A 263 15.03 11.50 0.19
C GLU A 263 14.55 10.08 -0.14
N ASN A 264 13.60 9.98 -1.08
CA ASN A 264 12.96 8.74 -1.48
C ASN A 264 13.30 8.42 -2.94
N TRP A 265 13.47 7.14 -3.25
CA TRP A 265 13.79 6.64 -4.60
C TRP A 265 12.69 5.72 -5.14
N ALA A 266 12.39 5.90 -6.42
CA ALA A 266 11.46 5.09 -7.20
C ALA A 266 12.23 4.30 -8.27
N VAL A 267 11.64 3.21 -8.75
CA VAL A 267 12.22 2.36 -9.80
C VAL A 267 11.13 1.79 -10.71
N GLY A 268 11.42 1.63 -12.00
CA GLY A 268 10.56 0.96 -12.98
C GLY A 268 10.93 -0.51 -13.14
N SER A 269 10.74 -1.30 -12.08
CA SER A 269 11.13 -2.71 -12.05
C SER A 269 10.32 -3.57 -13.04
N VAL A 270 10.96 -4.58 -13.64
CA VAL A 270 10.29 -5.58 -14.50
C VAL A 270 10.59 -6.98 -13.96
N GLY A 271 9.55 -7.71 -13.58
CA GLY A 271 9.65 -9.08 -13.07
C GLY A 271 9.27 -10.11 -14.13
N LEU A 272 10.11 -11.11 -14.36
CA LEU A 272 9.84 -12.29 -15.18
C LEU A 272 9.49 -13.47 -14.28
N PHE A 273 8.39 -14.15 -14.60
CA PHE A 273 7.84 -15.28 -13.84
C PHE A 273 7.56 -16.47 -14.75
N GLN A 274 7.44 -17.66 -14.15
CA GLN A 274 6.97 -18.88 -14.80
C GLN A 274 5.76 -19.45 -14.06
N LEU A 275 4.69 -19.76 -14.79
CA LEU A 275 3.48 -20.41 -14.28
C LEU A 275 3.51 -21.90 -14.61
N TYR A 276 3.66 -22.72 -13.57
CA TYR A 276 3.74 -24.17 -13.66
C TYR A 276 2.34 -24.83 -13.74
N GLU A 277 2.27 -26.06 -14.24
CA GLU A 277 1.01 -26.80 -14.43
C GLU A 277 0.27 -27.10 -13.12
N ASP A 278 0.97 -27.12 -12.00
CA ASP A 278 0.37 -27.23 -10.66
C ASP A 278 -0.20 -25.89 -10.13
N GLY A 279 -0.12 -24.84 -10.95
CA GLY A 279 -0.60 -23.49 -10.67
C GLY A 279 0.39 -22.61 -9.90
N LYS A 280 1.62 -23.06 -9.65
CA LYS A 280 2.62 -22.23 -8.95
C LYS A 280 3.23 -21.19 -9.89
N LEU A 281 3.27 -19.94 -9.43
CA LEU A 281 3.97 -18.85 -10.10
C LEU A 281 5.35 -18.65 -9.45
N HIS A 282 6.42 -18.80 -10.22
CA HIS A 282 7.80 -18.69 -9.76
C HIS A 282 8.48 -17.44 -10.33
N PRO A 283 9.08 -16.54 -9.53
CA PRO A 283 9.88 -15.45 -10.06
C PRO A 283 11.24 -15.98 -10.57
N ILE A 284 11.53 -15.77 -11.86
CA ILE A 284 12.78 -16.18 -12.52
C ILE A 284 13.82 -15.07 -12.46
N ALA A 285 13.42 -13.84 -12.78
CA ALA A 285 14.34 -12.71 -12.89
C ALA A 285 13.65 -11.39 -12.54
N ILE A 286 14.42 -10.43 -12.05
CA ILE A 286 13.94 -9.07 -11.77
C ILE A 286 14.98 -8.08 -12.33
N CYS A 287 14.53 -7.23 -13.25
CA CYS A 287 15.21 -6.01 -13.63
C CYS A 287 14.83 -4.93 -12.61
N VAL A 288 15.79 -4.49 -11.79
CA VAL A 288 15.57 -3.57 -10.65
C VAL A 288 14.96 -2.24 -11.10
N ASP A 289 15.48 -1.66 -12.17
CA ASP A 289 14.96 -0.44 -12.79
C ASP A 289 15.22 -0.51 -14.30
N HIS A 290 14.16 -0.56 -15.11
CA HIS A 290 14.25 -0.72 -16.55
C HIS A 290 14.53 0.62 -17.26
N LYS A 291 15.80 0.86 -17.57
CA LYS A 291 16.33 2.09 -18.17
C LYS A 291 16.12 2.22 -19.69
N GLY A 292 15.56 1.21 -20.35
CA GLY A 292 15.19 1.25 -21.78
C GLY A 292 15.59 0.00 -22.56
N SER A 293 16.65 -0.68 -22.11
CA SER A 293 17.00 -2.05 -22.53
C SER A 293 17.60 -2.82 -21.35
N MET A 294 17.62 -4.15 -21.42
CA MET A 294 18.29 -4.98 -20.40
C MET A 294 19.80 -4.74 -20.33
N GLU A 295 20.44 -4.28 -21.41
CA GLU A 295 21.89 -4.07 -21.48
C GLU A 295 22.36 -2.93 -20.57
N ILE A 296 21.51 -1.92 -20.38
CA ILE A 296 21.77 -0.75 -19.52
C ILE A 296 21.00 -0.80 -18.20
N SER A 297 20.37 -1.94 -17.87
CA SER A 297 19.54 -2.11 -16.67
C SER A 297 20.05 -3.24 -15.79
N LEU A 298 20.01 -3.06 -14.47
CA LEU A 298 20.44 -4.09 -13.54
C LEU A 298 19.40 -5.22 -13.44
N THR A 299 19.66 -6.35 -14.09
CA THR A 299 18.84 -7.56 -13.98
C THR A 299 19.53 -8.62 -13.12
N ILE A 300 18.82 -9.17 -12.14
CA ILE A 300 19.23 -10.33 -11.35
C ILE A 300 18.34 -11.53 -11.65
N PHE A 301 18.95 -12.70 -11.75
CA PHE A 301 18.27 -13.99 -11.89
C PHE A 301 18.18 -14.69 -10.53
N ASN A 302 17.05 -15.34 -10.28
CA ASN A 302 16.82 -16.14 -9.09
C ASN A 302 17.78 -17.33 -9.06
N LYS A 303 18.41 -17.61 -7.90
CA LYS A 303 19.23 -18.81 -7.70
C LYS A 303 18.38 -20.08 -7.70
N ARG A 304 17.09 -19.97 -7.37
CA ARG A 304 16.08 -21.01 -7.51
C ARG A 304 15.50 -20.94 -8.92
N MET A 305 15.69 -21.99 -9.71
CA MET A 305 15.11 -22.17 -11.04
C MET A 305 13.64 -22.60 -10.97
N THR A 306 13.23 -23.31 -9.91
CA THR A 306 11.87 -23.84 -9.75
C THR A 306 11.26 -23.61 -8.36
N PRO A 307 9.91 -23.67 -8.21
CA PRO A 307 9.24 -23.68 -6.91
C PRO A 307 9.65 -24.82 -5.97
N SER A 308 10.24 -25.89 -6.51
CA SER A 308 10.71 -27.06 -5.76
C SER A 308 12.10 -26.89 -5.14
N ASP A 309 12.90 -25.94 -5.60
CA ASP A 309 14.29 -25.80 -5.17
C ASP A 309 14.35 -25.40 -3.70
N SER A 310 15.41 -25.76 -2.97
CA SER A 310 15.50 -25.48 -1.53
C SER A 310 15.35 -23.99 -1.22
N THR A 311 14.51 -23.67 -0.23
CA THR A 311 14.29 -22.31 0.29
C THR A 311 15.33 -21.92 1.37
N SER A 312 16.18 -22.86 1.79
CA SER A 312 17.07 -22.71 2.95
C SER A 312 18.04 -21.52 2.88
N GLY A 313 18.42 -21.10 1.66
CA GLY A 313 19.31 -19.94 1.45
C GLY A 313 18.58 -18.61 1.17
N GLU A 314 17.24 -18.59 1.09
CA GLU A 314 16.52 -17.37 0.69
C GLU A 314 16.60 -16.24 1.72
N LYS A 315 16.71 -16.57 3.02
CA LYS A 315 16.85 -15.56 4.09
C LYS A 315 18.12 -14.72 3.93
N ASP A 316 19.18 -15.35 3.44
CA ASP A 316 20.51 -14.75 3.33
C ASP A 316 20.83 -14.27 1.90
N ASP A 317 19.88 -14.43 0.96
CA ASP A 317 20.01 -13.96 -0.42
C ASP A 317 19.61 -12.48 -0.57
N TRP A 318 20.35 -11.61 0.14
CA TRP A 318 20.12 -10.17 0.18
C TRP A 318 20.01 -9.49 -1.21
N PRO A 319 20.83 -9.83 -2.23
CA PRO A 319 20.65 -9.34 -3.60
C PRO A 319 19.27 -9.63 -4.19
N TRP A 320 18.75 -10.85 -3.96
CA TRP A 320 17.42 -11.26 -4.43
C TRP A 320 16.30 -10.67 -3.56
N GLY A 321 16.52 -10.55 -2.26
CA GLY A 321 15.65 -9.84 -1.33
C GLY A 321 15.42 -8.39 -1.77
N TYR A 322 16.52 -7.66 -2.04
CA TYR A 322 16.47 -6.29 -2.52
C TYR A 322 15.74 -6.15 -3.87
N ALA A 323 15.99 -7.03 -4.83
CA ALA A 323 15.30 -6.98 -6.12
C ALA A 323 13.79 -7.25 -5.99
N LYS A 324 13.37 -8.17 -5.10
CA LYS A 324 11.96 -8.32 -4.72
C LYS A 324 11.40 -7.03 -4.12
N THR A 325 12.14 -6.35 -3.23
CA THR A 325 11.73 -5.05 -2.68
C THR A 325 11.57 -3.98 -3.76
N ALA A 326 12.49 -3.89 -4.73
CA ALA A 326 12.39 -2.99 -5.88
C ALA A 326 11.12 -3.25 -6.72
N ALA A 327 10.81 -4.52 -7.02
CA ALA A 327 9.57 -4.90 -7.69
C ALA A 327 8.31 -4.51 -6.88
N GLN A 328 8.36 -4.65 -5.56
CA GLN A 328 7.26 -4.26 -4.68
C GLN A 328 7.05 -2.74 -4.59
N VAL A 329 8.12 -1.93 -4.69
CA VAL A 329 8.05 -0.46 -4.80
C VAL A 329 7.34 -0.05 -6.10
N THR A 330 7.73 -0.64 -7.23
CA THR A 330 7.06 -0.43 -8.51
C THR A 330 5.59 -0.86 -8.48
N ASP A 331 5.29 -2.01 -7.86
CA ASP A 331 3.92 -2.50 -7.72
C ASP A 331 3.08 -1.65 -6.77
N TRP A 332 3.67 -1.07 -5.71
CA TRP A 332 2.97 -0.11 -4.85
C TRP A 332 2.56 1.13 -5.63
N MET A 333 3.48 1.76 -6.38
CA MET A 333 3.17 2.95 -7.18
C MET A 333 2.15 2.64 -8.28
N ARG A 334 2.28 1.52 -8.98
CA ARG A 334 1.30 1.07 -9.99
C ARG A 334 -0.06 0.77 -9.35
N HIS A 335 -0.08 0.17 -8.17
CA HIS A 335 -1.30 -0.15 -7.44
C HIS A 335 -2.05 1.12 -7.05
N GLU A 336 -1.42 2.00 -6.26
CA GLU A 336 -2.13 3.17 -5.72
C GLU A 336 -2.39 4.23 -6.79
N LEU A 337 -1.41 4.63 -7.60
CA LEU A 337 -1.58 5.73 -8.56
C LEU A 337 -2.42 5.31 -9.77
N SER A 338 -2.20 4.11 -10.31
CA SER A 338 -2.86 3.66 -11.54
C SER A 338 -4.07 2.79 -11.24
N VAL A 339 -3.87 1.57 -10.73
CA VAL A 339 -4.90 0.51 -10.63
C VAL A 339 -6.06 0.91 -9.73
N HIS A 340 -5.76 1.54 -8.58
CA HIS A 340 -6.73 1.99 -7.60
C HIS A 340 -7.22 3.41 -7.95
N LEU A 341 -6.42 4.45 -7.65
CA LEU A 341 -6.86 5.85 -7.78
C LEU A 341 -7.34 6.23 -9.19
N THR A 342 -6.64 5.79 -10.24
CA THR A 342 -7.04 6.18 -11.60
C THR A 342 -8.11 5.27 -12.17
N LEU A 343 -7.87 3.95 -12.21
CA LEU A 343 -8.72 3.00 -12.93
C LEU A 343 -10.01 2.62 -12.18
N SER A 344 -10.11 2.85 -10.86
CA SER A 344 -11.42 2.90 -10.20
C SER A 344 -11.93 4.33 -10.06
N HIS A 345 -11.31 5.17 -9.22
CA HIS A 345 -11.91 6.44 -8.82
C HIS A 345 -12.06 7.46 -9.96
N PHE A 346 -11.01 7.74 -10.73
CA PHE A 346 -11.06 8.80 -11.74
C PHE A 346 -11.74 8.39 -13.05
N VAL A 347 -11.61 7.14 -13.49
CA VAL A 347 -12.43 6.59 -14.59
C VAL A 347 -13.92 6.68 -14.24
N GLU A 348 -14.32 6.21 -13.05
CA GLU A 348 -15.73 6.22 -12.65
C GLU A 348 -16.25 7.66 -12.47
N GLU A 349 -15.49 8.58 -11.88
CA GLU A 349 -15.91 9.99 -11.76
C GLU A 349 -16.10 10.70 -13.09
N ALA A 350 -15.28 10.40 -14.09
CA ALA A 350 -15.47 10.95 -15.42
C ALA A 350 -16.75 10.40 -16.06
N ILE A 351 -17.05 9.10 -15.86
CA ILE A 351 -18.30 8.46 -16.30
C ILE A 351 -19.51 9.03 -15.56
N ILE A 352 -19.43 9.25 -14.25
CA ILE A 352 -20.47 9.91 -13.44
C ILE A 352 -20.74 11.31 -13.99
N THR A 353 -19.68 12.11 -14.20
CA THR A 353 -19.80 13.49 -14.70
C THR A 353 -20.39 13.52 -16.11
N ALA A 354 -19.98 12.59 -16.99
CA ALA A 354 -20.54 12.42 -18.33
C ALA A 354 -22.02 12.00 -18.30
N THR A 355 -22.36 11.02 -17.45
CA THR A 355 -23.74 10.52 -17.28
C THR A 355 -24.63 11.65 -16.80
N SER A 356 -24.25 12.32 -15.72
CA SER A 356 -25.06 13.39 -15.14
C SER A 356 -25.28 14.58 -16.08
N CYS A 357 -24.35 14.91 -17.00
CA CYS A 357 -24.59 15.98 -17.98
C CYS A 357 -25.35 15.54 -19.25
N THR A 358 -25.55 14.23 -19.48
CA THR A 358 -26.19 13.70 -20.69
C THR A 358 -27.50 12.96 -20.47
N ILE A 359 -27.63 12.21 -19.38
CA ILE A 359 -28.75 11.30 -19.10
C ILE A 359 -29.65 11.87 -17.96
N PRO A 360 -30.97 11.99 -18.17
CA PRO A 360 -31.93 12.42 -17.14
C PRO A 360 -31.95 11.49 -15.91
N MET A 361 -32.25 12.05 -14.73
CA MET A 361 -32.26 11.29 -13.47
C MET A 361 -33.33 10.19 -13.38
N ASP A 362 -34.44 10.32 -14.12
CA ASP A 362 -35.53 9.34 -14.21
C ASP A 362 -35.27 8.24 -15.26
N HIS A 363 -34.25 8.41 -16.09
CA HIS A 363 -33.85 7.47 -17.12
C HIS A 363 -33.42 6.12 -16.52
N ALA A 364 -33.67 5.02 -17.24
CA ALA A 364 -33.39 3.68 -16.74
C ALA A 364 -31.89 3.45 -16.47
N VAL A 365 -31.02 3.92 -17.38
CA VAL A 365 -29.56 3.83 -17.24
C VAL A 365 -29.08 4.60 -16.01
N TYR A 366 -29.56 5.83 -15.81
CA TYR A 366 -29.20 6.64 -14.64
C TYR A 366 -29.61 5.95 -13.33
N ARG A 367 -30.86 5.47 -13.24
CA ARG A 367 -31.39 4.81 -12.04
C ARG A 367 -30.71 3.48 -11.72
N LEU A 368 -30.18 2.77 -12.72
CA LEU A 368 -29.43 1.53 -12.52
C LEU A 368 -28.00 1.77 -12.03
N LEU A 369 -27.36 2.85 -12.50
CA LEU A 369 -25.96 3.17 -12.16
C LEU A 369 -25.82 4.03 -10.89
N SER A 370 -26.71 5.02 -10.68
CA SER A 370 -26.57 6.00 -9.60
C SER A 370 -26.42 5.42 -8.17
N PRO A 371 -26.98 4.24 -7.80
CA PRO A 371 -26.73 3.64 -6.49
C PRO A 371 -25.28 3.22 -6.26
N GLN A 372 -24.53 2.86 -7.32
CA GLN A 372 -23.13 2.46 -7.22
C GLN A 372 -22.18 3.64 -6.99
N TRP A 373 -22.65 4.85 -7.30
CA TRP A 373 -21.86 6.09 -7.28
C TRP A 373 -22.02 6.91 -6.00
N TYR A 374 -22.78 6.41 -5.03
CA TYR A 374 -23.12 7.14 -3.82
C TYR A 374 -21.89 7.66 -3.07
N LYS A 375 -21.78 9.00 -2.96
CA LYS A 375 -20.67 9.73 -2.31
C LYS A 375 -19.28 9.53 -2.94
N THR A 376 -19.21 9.05 -4.18
CA THR A 376 -17.93 8.89 -4.90
C THR A 376 -17.32 10.24 -5.26
N LEU A 377 -18.12 11.24 -5.64
CA LEU A 377 -17.59 12.52 -6.12
C LEU A 377 -16.99 13.35 -4.97
N SER A 378 -17.66 13.39 -3.81
CA SER A 378 -17.14 14.06 -2.62
C SER A 378 -15.89 13.36 -2.06
N LEU A 379 -15.84 12.03 -2.05
CA LEU A 379 -14.65 11.27 -1.66
C LEU A 379 -13.45 11.55 -2.59
N ASN A 380 -13.66 11.53 -3.91
CA ASN A 380 -12.59 11.80 -4.86
C ASN A 380 -12.06 13.25 -4.76
N ALA A 381 -12.94 14.21 -4.48
CA ALA A 381 -12.55 15.60 -4.23
C ALA A 381 -11.70 15.73 -2.95
N ALA A 382 -12.05 15.01 -1.87
CA ALA A 382 -11.23 14.92 -0.67
C ALA A 382 -9.84 14.30 -0.95
N ALA A 383 -9.78 13.21 -1.71
CA ALA A 383 -8.53 12.53 -2.06
C ALA A 383 -7.59 13.41 -2.90
N ARG A 384 -8.11 14.15 -3.88
CA ARG A 384 -7.34 15.14 -4.67
C ARG A 384 -6.81 16.31 -3.84
N ALA A 385 -7.56 16.71 -2.81
CA ALA A 385 -7.25 17.84 -1.95
C ALA A 385 -6.26 17.51 -0.81
N SER A 386 -6.22 16.27 -0.35
CA SER A 386 -5.46 15.86 0.85
C SER A 386 -4.59 14.63 0.62
N LEU A 387 -5.19 13.46 0.39
CA LEU A 387 -4.50 12.17 0.31
C LEU A 387 -3.33 12.18 -0.69
N VAL A 388 -3.57 12.63 -1.92
CA VAL A 388 -2.53 12.65 -2.96
C VAL A 388 -1.41 13.64 -2.64
N PRO A 389 -1.68 14.95 -2.40
CA PRO A 389 -0.61 15.93 -2.17
C PRO A 389 0.08 15.86 -0.80
N GLN A 390 -0.47 15.19 0.21
CA GLN A 390 0.04 15.23 1.60
C GLN A 390 0.34 13.86 2.24
N VAL A 391 0.03 12.76 1.55
CA VAL A 391 0.37 11.41 2.03
C VAL A 391 1.12 10.68 0.93
N VAL A 392 0.50 10.53 -0.24
CA VAL A 392 1.09 9.81 -1.36
C VAL A 392 2.36 10.51 -1.86
N ALA A 393 2.33 11.84 -2.01
CA ALA A 393 3.48 12.62 -2.48
C ALA A 393 4.69 12.61 -1.52
N ASP A 394 4.48 12.33 -0.23
CA ASP A 394 5.51 12.34 0.83
C ASP A 394 6.21 10.97 0.99
N ILE A 395 5.53 9.88 0.63
CA ILE A 395 6.05 8.51 0.81
C ILE A 395 6.62 7.86 -0.46
N ILE A 396 6.60 8.54 -1.61
CA ILE A 396 7.10 8.03 -2.89
C ILE A 396 8.40 8.70 -3.35
N GLY A 397 9.18 8.01 -4.17
CA GLY A 397 10.37 8.56 -4.82
C GLY A 397 10.09 9.35 -6.12
N LEU A 398 8.92 9.97 -6.24
CA LEU A 398 8.51 10.78 -7.39
C LEU A 398 8.10 12.17 -6.92
N SER A 399 8.48 13.22 -7.67
CA SER A 399 7.95 14.56 -7.45
C SER A 399 6.44 14.63 -7.73
N PRO A 400 5.69 15.60 -7.15
CA PRO A 400 4.26 15.75 -7.42
C PRO A 400 3.94 15.84 -8.92
N ALA A 401 4.76 16.58 -9.67
CA ALA A 401 4.62 16.71 -11.12
C ALA A 401 4.83 15.39 -11.88
N GLN A 402 5.69 14.49 -11.39
CA GLN A 402 5.86 13.14 -11.94
C GLN A 402 4.68 12.23 -11.55
N ALA A 403 4.23 12.26 -10.30
CA ALA A 403 3.06 11.49 -9.84
C ALA A 403 1.79 11.86 -10.63
N TYR A 404 1.52 13.16 -10.82
CA TYR A 404 0.43 13.67 -11.66
C TYR A 404 0.54 13.26 -13.14
N ARG A 405 1.76 13.05 -13.66
CA ARG A 405 1.94 12.49 -15.02
C ARG A 405 1.65 10.98 -15.04
N VAL A 406 2.03 10.22 -14.01
CA VAL A 406 1.72 8.78 -13.90
C VAL A 406 0.21 8.55 -13.81
N VAL A 407 -0.51 9.32 -12.99
CA VAL A 407 -1.97 9.30 -12.87
C VAL A 407 -2.64 9.58 -14.22
N ARG A 408 -2.27 10.69 -14.89
CA ARG A 408 -2.82 11.02 -16.22
C ARG A 408 -2.46 10.00 -17.29
N HIS A 409 -1.23 9.48 -17.29
CA HIS A 409 -0.83 8.44 -18.22
C HIS A 409 -1.67 7.17 -18.06
N ALA A 410 -1.98 6.76 -16.82
CA ALA A 410 -2.86 5.62 -16.57
C ALA A 410 -4.30 5.86 -17.08
N TYR A 411 -4.78 7.10 -17.06
CA TYR A 411 -6.08 7.48 -17.59
C TYR A 411 -6.08 7.54 -19.13
N ASP A 412 -5.12 8.26 -19.72
CA ASP A 412 -4.99 8.47 -21.17
C ASP A 412 -4.71 7.16 -21.93
N SER A 413 -4.09 6.18 -21.26
CA SER A 413 -3.83 4.84 -21.81
C SER A 413 -4.90 3.79 -21.45
N TYR A 414 -5.94 4.17 -20.70
CA TYR A 414 -7.00 3.24 -20.33
C TYR A 414 -7.88 2.92 -21.54
N ASN A 415 -8.08 1.62 -21.79
CA ASN A 415 -8.99 1.14 -22.82
C ASN A 415 -10.19 0.48 -22.13
N PHE A 416 -11.34 1.17 -22.17
CA PHE A 416 -12.59 0.78 -21.49
C PHE A 416 -13.07 -0.61 -21.93
N VAL A 417 -13.16 -0.86 -23.24
CA VAL A 417 -13.66 -2.13 -23.80
C VAL A 417 -12.67 -3.28 -23.62
N GLU A 418 -11.36 -3.02 -23.79
CA GLU A 418 -10.32 -4.05 -23.50
C GLU A 418 -10.17 -4.36 -22.00
N SER A 419 -10.77 -3.54 -21.12
CA SER A 419 -10.76 -3.75 -19.67
C SER A 419 -11.99 -4.52 -19.16
N TYR A 420 -12.98 -4.83 -20.02
CA TYR A 420 -14.05 -5.77 -19.69
C TYR A 420 -13.43 -7.11 -19.28
N VAL A 421 -13.90 -7.75 -18.21
CA VAL A 421 -13.18 -8.88 -17.59
C VAL A 421 -12.80 -10.00 -18.59
N PRO A 422 -13.68 -10.47 -19.50
CA PRO A 422 -13.30 -11.48 -20.49
C PRO A 422 -12.25 -10.97 -21.49
N ASN A 423 -12.30 -9.70 -21.87
CA ASN A 423 -11.37 -9.08 -22.81
C ASN A 423 -9.99 -8.90 -22.16
N ASP A 424 -9.95 -8.39 -20.93
CA ASP A 424 -8.71 -8.19 -20.17
C ASP A 424 -8.00 -9.51 -19.89
N LEU A 425 -8.73 -10.56 -19.50
CA LEU A 425 -8.16 -11.89 -19.33
C LEU A 425 -7.52 -12.40 -20.63
N SER A 426 -8.27 -12.38 -21.75
CA SER A 426 -7.79 -12.81 -23.06
C SER A 426 -6.57 -12.02 -23.52
N ARG A 427 -6.63 -10.69 -23.42
CA ARG A 427 -5.56 -9.75 -23.81
C ARG A 427 -4.29 -9.94 -22.99
N ARG A 428 -4.40 -10.32 -21.71
CA ARG A 428 -3.27 -10.66 -20.84
C ARG A 428 -2.80 -12.11 -20.97
N GLY A 429 -3.40 -12.93 -21.84
CA GLY A 429 -3.01 -14.33 -22.06
C GLY A 429 -3.62 -15.36 -21.11
N PHE A 430 -4.61 -14.97 -20.30
CA PHE A 430 -5.42 -15.89 -19.51
C PHE A 430 -6.62 -16.42 -20.32
N PRO A 431 -7.11 -17.64 -20.04
CA PRO A 431 -8.40 -18.07 -20.56
C PRO A 431 -9.52 -17.14 -20.09
N ASN A 432 -10.36 -16.71 -21.03
CA ASN A 432 -11.51 -15.84 -20.79
C ASN A 432 -12.83 -16.60 -20.64
N THR A 433 -12.77 -17.91 -20.39
CA THR A 433 -13.94 -18.76 -20.13
C THR A 433 -13.79 -19.49 -18.81
N GLN A 434 -14.90 -19.72 -18.11
CA GLN A 434 -14.88 -20.47 -16.85
C GLN A 434 -14.30 -21.88 -17.03
N GLU A 435 -14.55 -22.53 -18.18
CA GLU A 435 -13.97 -23.84 -18.49
C GLU A 435 -12.45 -23.78 -18.66
N GLY A 436 -11.93 -22.81 -19.43
CA GLY A 436 -10.48 -22.65 -19.59
C GLY A 436 -9.76 -22.38 -18.27
N LEU A 437 -10.39 -21.62 -17.36
CA LEU A 437 -9.84 -21.37 -16.03
C LEU A 437 -9.92 -22.59 -15.08
N LYS A 438 -10.68 -23.64 -15.37
CA LYS A 438 -10.65 -24.89 -14.58
C LYS A 438 -9.33 -25.66 -14.73
N HIS A 439 -8.52 -25.36 -15.75
CA HIS A 439 -7.23 -26.02 -15.93
C HIS A 439 -6.32 -25.86 -14.69
N PRO A 440 -5.64 -26.92 -14.21
CA PRO A 440 -4.87 -26.86 -12.96
C PRO A 440 -3.84 -25.73 -12.89
N ARG A 441 -3.23 -25.38 -14.04
CA ARG A 441 -2.32 -24.23 -14.22
C ARG A 441 -2.87 -22.90 -13.69
N TYR A 442 -4.19 -22.71 -13.63
CA TYR A 442 -4.83 -21.48 -13.15
C TYR A 442 -5.44 -21.61 -11.74
N ASN A 443 -5.15 -22.68 -10.99
CA ASN A 443 -5.75 -22.91 -9.67
C ASN A 443 -5.46 -21.83 -8.64
N ASN A 444 -4.30 -21.17 -8.69
CA ASN A 444 -3.97 -20.08 -7.78
C ASN A 444 -4.44 -18.69 -8.29
N CYS A 445 -4.96 -18.60 -9.52
CA CYS A 445 -5.45 -17.37 -10.14
C CYS A 445 -6.89 -17.03 -9.70
N GLN A 446 -7.13 -16.97 -8.39
CA GLN A 446 -8.47 -16.81 -7.79
C GLN A 446 -9.18 -15.51 -8.23
N TYR A 447 -8.43 -14.42 -8.42
CA TYR A 447 -8.98 -13.17 -8.97
C TYR A 447 -9.63 -13.39 -10.34
N ALA A 448 -8.93 -14.04 -11.29
CA ALA A 448 -9.44 -14.29 -12.64
C ALA A 448 -10.72 -15.14 -12.63
N LYS A 449 -10.71 -16.22 -11.82
CA LYS A 449 -11.86 -17.13 -11.66
C LYS A 449 -13.09 -16.38 -11.12
N ASN A 450 -12.90 -15.64 -10.03
CA ASN A 450 -14.00 -14.97 -9.34
C ASN A 450 -14.51 -13.76 -10.12
N MET A 451 -13.62 -12.98 -10.77
CA MET A 451 -14.04 -11.84 -11.59
C MET A 451 -14.79 -12.27 -12.83
N LEU A 452 -14.41 -13.36 -13.49
CA LEU A 452 -15.13 -13.83 -14.66
C LEU A 452 -16.55 -14.32 -14.29
N ALA A 453 -16.67 -15.13 -13.23
CA ALA A 453 -17.97 -15.56 -12.73
C ALA A 453 -18.84 -14.38 -12.24
N MET A 454 -18.23 -13.36 -11.63
CA MET A 454 -18.91 -12.12 -11.23
C MET A 454 -19.38 -11.33 -12.45
N TRP A 455 -18.53 -11.19 -13.48
CA TRP A 455 -18.86 -10.53 -14.74
C TRP A 455 -20.05 -11.19 -15.41
N ASP A 456 -20.02 -12.51 -15.63
CA ASP A 456 -21.10 -13.28 -16.24
C ASP A 456 -22.44 -13.08 -15.48
N THR A 457 -22.38 -13.03 -14.15
CA THR A 457 -23.55 -12.82 -13.28
C THR A 457 -24.10 -11.39 -13.39
N LEU A 458 -23.22 -10.38 -13.35
CA LEU A 458 -23.60 -8.98 -13.48
C LEU A 458 -24.14 -8.67 -14.88
N GLN A 459 -23.52 -9.21 -15.92
CA GLN A 459 -23.93 -9.03 -17.32
C GLN A 459 -25.35 -9.58 -17.55
N ALA A 460 -25.63 -10.80 -17.09
CA ALA A 460 -26.96 -11.40 -17.19
C ALA A 460 -28.05 -10.60 -16.41
N TYR A 461 -27.70 -10.05 -15.25
CA TYR A 461 -28.59 -9.17 -14.49
C TYR A 461 -28.85 -7.85 -15.23
N VAL A 462 -27.80 -7.18 -15.71
CA VAL A 462 -27.89 -5.92 -16.44
C VAL A 462 -28.68 -6.11 -17.73
N MET A 463 -28.40 -7.15 -18.53
CA MET A 463 -29.16 -7.53 -19.73
C MET A 463 -30.67 -7.61 -19.43
N SER A 464 -31.02 -8.29 -18.34
CA SER A 464 -32.42 -8.41 -17.90
C SER A 464 -33.06 -7.06 -17.56
N MET A 465 -32.30 -6.15 -16.92
CA MET A 465 -32.77 -4.79 -16.57
C MET A 465 -32.86 -3.87 -17.79
N VAL A 466 -31.93 -3.98 -18.74
CA VAL A 466 -31.91 -3.26 -20.02
C VAL A 466 -33.14 -3.67 -20.84
N LEU A 467 -33.38 -4.97 -21.03
CA LEU A 467 -34.53 -5.50 -21.79
C LEU A 467 -35.90 -5.08 -21.23
N VAL A 468 -36.02 -4.85 -19.92
CA VAL A 468 -37.25 -4.31 -19.30
C VAL A 468 -37.53 -2.86 -19.72
N SER A 469 -36.49 -2.08 -20.01
CA SER A 469 -36.58 -0.66 -20.33
C SER A 469 -36.47 -0.37 -21.83
N PHE A 470 -35.75 -1.22 -22.56
CA PHE A 470 -35.36 -1.06 -23.96
C PHE A 470 -35.61 -2.37 -24.73
N PRO A 471 -36.81 -2.54 -25.33
CA PRO A 471 -37.17 -3.80 -26.01
C PRO A 471 -36.49 -4.00 -27.38
N THR A 472 -35.73 -3.02 -27.87
CA THR A 472 -35.06 -3.04 -29.19
C THR A 472 -33.73 -2.27 -29.16
N ASP A 473 -32.82 -2.58 -30.08
CA ASP A 473 -31.58 -1.81 -30.27
C ASP A 473 -31.86 -0.33 -30.57
N GLU A 474 -32.88 -0.04 -31.39
CA GLU A 474 -33.37 1.32 -31.66
C GLU A 474 -33.72 2.11 -30.39
N SER A 475 -34.31 1.47 -29.38
CA SER A 475 -34.60 2.10 -28.09
C SER A 475 -33.39 2.20 -27.16
N ALA A 476 -32.36 1.38 -27.35
CA ALA A 476 -31.16 1.32 -26.49
C ALA A 476 -30.02 2.28 -26.95
N LYS A 477 -30.31 3.21 -27.87
CA LYS A 477 -29.32 4.15 -28.43
C LYS A 477 -29.06 5.32 -27.48
N GLU A 478 -28.03 5.18 -26.66
CA GLU A 478 -27.61 6.21 -25.70
C GLU A 478 -26.56 7.15 -26.29
N ASN A 479 -26.79 8.46 -26.16
CA ASN A 479 -25.81 9.51 -26.52
C ASN A 479 -25.12 10.04 -25.26
N GLN A 480 -24.40 9.16 -24.55
CA GLN A 480 -23.50 9.56 -23.47
C GLN A 480 -22.24 10.22 -24.04
N THR A 481 -21.70 11.23 -23.36
CA THR A 481 -20.37 11.77 -23.73
C THR A 481 -19.30 10.78 -23.32
N ALA A 482 -18.30 10.55 -24.17
CA ALA A 482 -17.26 9.54 -23.98
C ALA A 482 -16.31 9.78 -22.77
N ALA A 483 -16.63 10.68 -21.83
CA ALA A 483 -15.86 10.95 -20.61
C ALA A 483 -14.35 11.24 -20.83
N TYR A 484 -13.97 11.76 -22.01
CA TYR A 484 -12.57 11.87 -22.49
C TYR A 484 -11.82 10.53 -22.66
N LEU A 485 -12.50 9.39 -22.48
CA LEU A 485 -11.99 8.06 -22.77
C LEU A 485 -12.19 7.75 -24.26
N SER A 486 -11.11 7.83 -25.05
CA SER A 486 -11.15 7.59 -26.50
C SER A 486 -11.66 6.19 -26.91
N SER A 487 -11.62 5.24 -25.98
CA SER A 487 -12.08 3.86 -26.12
C SER A 487 -13.53 3.61 -25.66
N PHE A 488 -14.23 4.62 -25.12
CA PHE A 488 -15.61 4.44 -24.66
C PHE A 488 -16.53 4.18 -25.87
N PRO A 489 -17.31 3.09 -25.87
CA PRO A 489 -18.05 2.67 -27.07
C PRO A 489 -19.35 3.47 -27.26
N ASP A 490 -19.74 3.65 -28.51
CA ASP A 490 -21.08 4.13 -28.86
C ASP A 490 -22.13 3.04 -28.53
N ALA A 491 -22.87 3.20 -27.43
CA ALA A 491 -23.94 2.28 -27.04
C ALA A 491 -25.14 2.36 -28.00
N LYS A 492 -25.07 1.59 -29.09
CA LYS A 492 -26.05 1.55 -30.20
C LYS A 492 -26.90 0.28 -30.25
N THR A 493 -26.59 -0.72 -29.41
CA THR A 493 -27.29 -1.99 -29.29
C THR A 493 -27.49 -2.35 -27.82
N ILE A 494 -28.47 -3.21 -27.54
CA ILE A 494 -28.75 -3.77 -26.21
C ILE A 494 -27.51 -4.43 -25.62
N ASP A 495 -26.75 -5.20 -26.42
CA ASP A 495 -25.52 -5.85 -25.98
C ASP A 495 -24.44 -4.83 -25.57
N THR A 496 -24.22 -3.79 -26.39
CA THR A 496 -23.21 -2.76 -26.10
C THR A 496 -23.60 -1.95 -24.87
N LEU A 497 -24.88 -1.57 -24.74
CA LEU A 497 -25.39 -0.87 -23.56
C LEU A 497 -25.28 -1.73 -22.30
N THR A 498 -25.56 -3.04 -22.41
CA THR A 498 -25.39 -4.00 -21.33
C THR A 498 -23.94 -4.04 -20.86
N ASP A 499 -22.99 -4.28 -21.77
CA ASP A 499 -21.58 -4.43 -21.37
C ASP A 499 -20.99 -3.11 -20.82
N VAL A 500 -21.41 -1.95 -21.31
CA VAL A 500 -21.04 -0.63 -20.74
C VAL A 500 -21.53 -0.50 -19.30
N ILE A 501 -22.81 -0.75 -19.05
CA ILE A 501 -23.40 -0.67 -17.71
C ILE A 501 -22.77 -1.71 -16.77
N THR A 502 -22.53 -2.94 -17.26
CA THR A 502 -21.82 -3.99 -16.54
C THR A 502 -20.40 -3.54 -16.16
N MET A 503 -19.68 -2.84 -17.04
CA MET A 503 -18.35 -2.33 -16.74
C MET A 503 -18.36 -1.25 -15.67
N CYS A 504 -19.27 -0.27 -15.71
CA CYS A 504 -19.38 0.74 -14.65
C CYS A 504 -19.66 0.09 -13.28
N ILE A 505 -20.64 -0.83 -13.22
CA ILE A 505 -20.95 -1.59 -11.99
C ILE A 505 -19.73 -2.42 -11.55
N HIS A 506 -18.99 -3.02 -12.49
CA HIS A 506 -17.77 -3.77 -12.22
C HIS A 506 -16.67 -2.89 -11.60
N ILE A 507 -16.42 -1.71 -12.16
CA ILE A 507 -15.43 -0.74 -11.66
C ILE A 507 -15.79 -0.30 -10.23
N ALA A 508 -17.02 0.18 -10.04
CA ALA A 508 -17.48 0.76 -8.77
C ALA A 508 -17.51 -0.25 -7.60
N ALA A 509 -17.92 -1.50 -7.87
CA ALA A 509 -18.11 -2.52 -6.83
C ALA A 509 -16.99 -3.59 -6.78
N PRO A 510 -17.00 -4.68 -7.58
CA PRO A 510 -16.05 -5.79 -7.40
C PRO A 510 -14.59 -5.43 -7.71
N TYR A 511 -14.31 -4.61 -8.73
CA TYR A 511 -12.95 -4.20 -9.08
C TYR A 511 -12.31 -3.38 -7.95
N HIS A 512 -12.95 -2.26 -7.57
CA HIS A 512 -12.51 -1.44 -6.44
C HIS A 512 -12.40 -2.25 -5.14
N SER A 513 -13.35 -3.15 -4.85
CA SER A 513 -13.26 -4.04 -3.68
C SER A 513 -12.02 -4.94 -3.71
N ALA A 514 -11.68 -5.51 -4.86
CA ALA A 514 -10.52 -6.40 -4.98
C ALA A 514 -9.17 -5.67 -4.84
N THR A 515 -9.11 -4.38 -5.20
CA THR A 515 -7.90 -3.56 -5.06
C THR A 515 -7.81 -2.92 -3.66
N ASN A 516 -8.93 -2.52 -3.06
CA ASN A 516 -8.96 -1.71 -1.84
C ASN A 516 -9.28 -2.49 -0.53
N TYR A 517 -9.74 -3.74 -0.58
CA TYR A 517 -10.07 -4.47 0.67
C TYR A 517 -8.86 -5.03 1.44
N LEU A 518 -7.77 -5.37 0.73
CA LEU A 518 -6.56 -5.97 1.31
C LEU A 518 -5.28 -5.11 1.42
N PRO A 519 -5.20 -3.80 1.10
CA PRO A 519 -4.03 -2.96 1.41
C PRO A 519 -3.54 -3.11 2.85
N ASN A 520 -4.46 -3.16 3.83
CA ASN A 520 -4.11 -3.38 5.24
C ASN A 520 -3.35 -4.70 5.51
N PHE A 521 -3.61 -5.75 4.72
CA PHE A 521 -2.89 -7.02 4.84
C PHE A 521 -1.48 -6.95 4.20
N TYR A 522 -1.39 -6.34 3.01
CA TYR A 522 -0.19 -6.31 2.20
C TYR A 522 0.82 -5.20 2.55
N GLN A 523 0.34 -4.02 2.96
CA GLN A 523 1.16 -2.79 3.03
C GLN A 523 1.53 -2.36 4.46
N VAL A 524 0.71 -2.67 5.48
CA VAL A 524 0.98 -2.30 6.89
C VAL A 524 2.32 -2.85 7.39
N SER A 525 2.74 -4.02 6.89
CA SER A 525 4.12 -4.50 7.06
C SER A 525 5.00 -3.88 5.97
N VAL A 526 5.39 -2.62 6.14
CA VAL A 526 6.14 -1.82 5.14
C VAL A 526 7.27 -2.59 4.44
N PRO A 527 8.15 -3.38 5.10
CA PRO A 527 9.20 -4.13 4.41
C PRO A 527 8.72 -5.17 3.37
N ALA A 528 7.45 -5.57 3.41
CA ALA A 528 6.85 -6.53 2.46
C ALA A 528 6.27 -5.85 1.21
N LYS A 529 5.88 -4.57 1.28
CA LYS A 529 5.44 -3.77 0.14
C LYS A 529 5.65 -2.27 0.41
N PRO A 530 6.91 -1.78 0.38
CA PRO A 530 7.20 -0.39 0.68
C PRO A 530 6.83 0.53 -0.49
N PRO A 531 6.49 1.81 -0.23
CA PRO A 531 6.11 2.78 -1.27
C PRO A 531 7.31 3.37 -2.03
N ALA A 532 8.50 3.32 -1.44
CA ALA A 532 9.76 3.82 -1.99
C ALA A 532 10.97 3.01 -1.47
N LEU A 533 12.12 3.25 -2.08
CA LEU A 533 13.44 2.89 -1.54
C LEU A 533 14.00 4.08 -0.77
N CYS A 534 14.65 3.86 0.38
CA CYS A 534 15.26 4.92 1.21
C CYS A 534 16.73 5.22 0.84
N HIS A 535 17.25 4.60 -0.21
CA HIS A 535 18.59 4.85 -0.78
C HIS A 535 18.54 4.65 -2.30
N ALA A 536 19.51 5.26 -3.00
CA ALA A 536 19.67 5.11 -4.44
C ALA A 536 19.78 3.63 -4.86
N PRO A 537 19.13 3.23 -5.97
CA PRO A 537 19.23 1.86 -6.45
C PRO A 537 20.64 1.55 -6.97
N PRO A 538 21.17 0.34 -6.74
CA PRO A 538 22.49 -0.03 -7.19
C PRO A 538 22.55 -0.05 -8.71
N THR A 539 23.66 0.46 -9.24
CA THR A 539 23.91 0.62 -10.68
C THR A 539 24.60 -0.58 -11.30
N THR A 540 25.21 -1.45 -10.49
CA THR A 540 25.96 -2.62 -10.97
C THR A 540 25.63 -3.90 -10.20
N SER A 541 25.88 -5.05 -10.83
CA SER A 541 25.73 -6.36 -10.19
C SER A 541 26.70 -6.56 -9.03
N GLU A 542 27.90 -5.99 -9.10
CA GLU A 542 28.88 -6.06 -8.00
C GLU A 542 28.44 -5.25 -6.79
N GLU A 543 27.94 -4.02 -7.01
CA GLU A 543 27.34 -3.20 -5.95
C GLU A 543 26.15 -3.92 -5.29
N LEU A 544 25.23 -4.48 -6.07
CA LEU A 544 24.12 -5.26 -5.51
C LEU A 544 24.59 -6.50 -4.72
N LYS A 545 25.69 -7.16 -5.14
CA LYS A 545 26.30 -8.28 -4.38
C LYS A 545 26.99 -7.84 -3.09
N THR A 546 27.35 -6.56 -2.93
CA THR A 546 27.86 -6.07 -1.64
C THR A 546 26.76 -5.87 -0.60
N PHE A 547 25.48 -5.95 -0.98
CA PHE A 547 24.37 -5.77 -0.06
C PHE A 547 24.37 -6.92 0.95
N LYS A 548 24.75 -6.57 2.17
CA LYS A 548 24.89 -7.40 3.36
C LYS A 548 24.49 -6.52 4.56
N VAL A 549 24.37 -7.09 5.73
CA VAL A 549 24.27 -6.30 6.96
C VAL A 549 25.62 -5.64 7.26
N GLY A 550 25.59 -4.37 7.68
CA GLY A 550 26.77 -3.51 7.80
C GLY A 550 27.80 -3.97 8.85
N ASP A 551 29.09 -3.79 8.51
CA ASP A 551 30.25 -4.16 9.34
C ASP A 551 30.30 -3.41 10.68
N ASP A 552 29.60 -2.28 10.82
CA ASP A 552 29.50 -1.47 12.04
C ASP A 552 28.83 -2.21 13.21
N ARG A 553 28.12 -3.32 12.94
CA ARG A 553 27.27 -4.06 13.90
C ARG A 553 27.80 -5.45 14.29
N SER A 554 29.11 -5.69 14.18
CA SER A 554 29.74 -6.96 14.57
C SER A 554 30.04 -7.09 16.07
N LEU A 555 30.13 -8.33 16.55
CA LEU A 555 30.42 -8.69 17.95
C LEU A 555 31.76 -8.10 18.43
N LEU A 556 32.76 -8.06 17.55
CA LEU A 556 34.04 -7.39 17.77
C LEU A 556 33.88 -5.86 17.95
N ASN A 557 33.06 -5.20 17.12
CA ASN A 557 32.80 -3.77 17.21
C ASN A 557 31.98 -3.38 18.46
N TYR A 558 31.08 -4.25 18.95
CA TYR A 558 30.42 -4.06 20.25
C TYR A 558 31.39 -4.13 21.43
N ALA A 559 32.27 -5.13 21.46
CA ALA A 559 33.26 -5.26 22.53
C ALA A 559 34.20 -4.04 22.58
N ALA A 560 34.66 -3.59 21.41
CA ALA A 560 35.44 -2.35 21.26
C ALA A 560 34.68 -1.11 21.76
N SER A 561 33.40 -0.98 21.39
CA SER A 561 32.56 0.17 21.75
C SER A 561 32.25 0.20 23.25
N ARG A 562 31.91 -0.94 23.85
CA ARG A 562 31.74 -1.08 25.31
C ARG A 562 33.03 -0.71 26.05
N TYR A 563 34.18 -1.21 25.60
CA TYR A 563 35.46 -0.82 26.18
C TYR A 563 35.70 0.70 26.10
N ARG A 564 35.52 1.32 24.92
CA ARG A 564 35.71 2.76 24.71
C ARG A 564 34.79 3.59 25.61
N VAL A 565 33.49 3.29 25.65
CA VAL A 565 32.52 4.01 26.51
C VAL A 565 32.91 3.94 27.99
N TYR A 566 33.27 2.77 28.49
CA TYR A 566 33.60 2.60 29.92
C TYR A 566 35.04 2.99 30.27
N LYS A 567 35.92 3.22 29.28
CA LYS A 567 37.24 3.85 29.46
C LYS A 567 37.13 5.34 29.83
N TYR A 568 36.11 6.05 29.33
CA TYR A 568 35.95 7.49 29.52
C TYR A 568 34.80 7.90 30.47
N LYS A 569 33.92 6.98 30.90
CA LYS A 569 32.91 7.25 31.94
C LYS A 569 33.56 7.55 33.31
N LYS A 570 32.89 8.38 34.12
CA LYS A 570 33.31 8.69 35.51
C LYS A 570 33.59 7.40 36.30
N SER A 571 34.71 7.39 37.02
CA SER A 571 35.18 6.20 37.72
C SER A 571 34.21 5.76 38.82
N SER A 572 33.78 4.51 38.73
CA SER A 572 33.06 3.80 39.78
C SER A 572 33.50 2.34 39.74
N ARG A 573 33.40 1.62 40.87
CA ARG A 573 33.81 0.21 40.96
C ARG A 573 33.12 -0.67 39.92
N THR A 574 31.86 -0.36 39.59
CA THR A 574 31.09 -1.04 38.54
C THR A 574 31.60 -0.68 37.14
N ASN A 575 31.84 0.62 36.86
CA ASN A 575 32.31 1.06 35.54
C ASN A 575 33.70 0.51 35.21
N GLN A 576 34.60 0.49 36.19
CA GLN A 576 35.95 -0.05 36.04
C GLN A 576 35.92 -1.56 35.75
N LYS A 577 35.09 -2.31 36.46
CA LYS A 577 34.92 -3.75 36.23
C LYS A 577 34.30 -4.05 34.84
N ILE A 578 33.35 -3.23 34.36
CA ILE A 578 32.79 -3.35 33.00
C ILE A 578 33.85 -3.04 31.93
N LYS A 579 34.69 -2.02 32.13
CA LYS A 579 35.82 -1.70 31.24
C LYS A 579 36.77 -2.90 31.11
N GLU A 580 37.21 -3.47 32.24
CA GLU A 580 38.13 -4.61 32.28
C GLU A 580 37.54 -5.84 31.57
N ILE A 581 36.29 -6.23 31.90
CA ILE A 581 35.59 -7.34 31.25
C ILE A 581 35.43 -7.12 29.73
N SER A 582 35.11 -5.89 29.30
CA SER A 582 34.95 -5.57 27.88
C SER A 582 36.29 -5.59 27.11
N GLN A 583 37.40 -5.26 27.79
CA GLN A 583 38.75 -5.35 27.23
C GLN A 583 39.17 -6.81 27.01
N THR A 584 38.90 -7.69 27.98
CA THR A 584 39.14 -9.13 27.85
C THR A 584 38.34 -9.71 26.69
N LEU A 585 37.02 -9.48 26.66
CA LEU A 585 36.15 -9.96 25.58
C LEU A 585 36.63 -9.51 24.19
N TYR A 586 37.02 -8.24 24.03
CA TYR A 586 37.57 -7.76 22.75
C TYR A 586 38.84 -8.51 22.34
N THR A 587 39.76 -8.74 23.28
CA THR A 587 41.03 -9.43 23.04
C THR A 587 40.81 -10.90 22.67
N ASP A 588 39.89 -11.58 23.35
CA ASP A 588 39.55 -12.98 23.11
C ASP A 588 38.87 -13.17 21.74
N LEU A 589 38.01 -12.24 21.33
CA LEU A 589 37.39 -12.23 19.99
C LEU A 589 38.43 -12.00 18.88
N GLN A 590 39.44 -11.15 19.09
CA GLN A 590 40.57 -11.01 18.15
C GLN A 590 41.43 -12.27 18.05
N ALA A 591 41.57 -13.03 19.14
CA ALA A 591 42.25 -14.32 19.12
C ALA A 591 41.44 -15.37 18.36
N LEU A 592 40.12 -15.44 18.61
CA LEU A 592 39.20 -16.34 17.90
C LEU A 592 39.15 -16.08 16.39
N GLN A 593 39.20 -14.82 15.96
CA GLN A 593 39.29 -14.46 14.53
C GLN A 593 40.48 -15.15 13.83
N LYS A 594 41.66 -15.14 14.47
CA LYS A 594 42.84 -15.84 13.95
C LYS A 594 42.65 -17.35 13.94
N THR A 595 42.10 -17.92 15.02
CA THR A 595 41.84 -19.36 15.14
C THR A 595 40.86 -19.84 14.06
N PHE A 596 39.77 -19.12 13.82
CA PHE A 596 38.79 -19.48 12.80
C PHE A 596 39.38 -19.35 11.40
N TYR A 597 40.16 -18.31 11.11
CA TYR A 597 40.92 -18.21 9.85
C TYR A 597 41.84 -19.42 9.66
N TYR A 598 42.64 -19.81 10.67
CA TYR A 598 43.53 -20.96 10.59
C TYR A 598 42.80 -22.30 10.40
N ASN A 599 41.68 -22.51 11.09
CA ASN A 599 40.83 -23.69 10.89
C ASN A 599 40.25 -23.73 9.47
N SER A 600 39.92 -22.56 8.91
CA SER A 600 39.32 -22.42 7.58
C SER A 600 40.32 -22.68 6.44
N VAL A 601 41.57 -22.18 6.56
CA VAL A 601 42.65 -22.51 5.59
C VAL A 601 43.18 -23.94 5.73
N ALA A 602 42.91 -24.63 6.85
CA ALA A 602 43.27 -26.03 7.07
C ALA A 602 42.23 -27.02 6.50
N MET A 603 41.14 -26.53 5.90
CA MET A 603 40.16 -27.36 5.19
C MET A 603 40.75 -27.98 3.91
N GLU A 604 40.09 -29.01 3.38
CA GLU A 604 40.58 -29.76 2.22
C GLU A 604 40.81 -28.87 1.00
N LYS A 605 41.92 -29.10 0.29
CA LYS A 605 42.42 -28.20 -0.77
C LYS A 605 41.42 -28.07 -1.93
N GLY A 606 40.77 -26.90 -2.01
CA GLY A 606 39.68 -26.61 -2.96
C GLY A 606 38.38 -26.19 -2.29
N SER A 607 38.28 -26.35 -0.96
CA SER A 607 37.15 -25.84 -0.16
C SER A 607 37.08 -24.32 -0.18
N ILE A 608 35.86 -23.77 -0.19
CA ILE A 608 35.61 -22.35 0.03
C ILE A 608 35.87 -22.02 1.50
N LEU A 609 36.51 -20.88 1.77
CA LEU A 609 36.81 -20.42 3.13
C LEU A 609 35.52 -20.23 3.94
N TYR A 610 35.34 -21.04 4.98
CA TYR A 610 34.27 -20.91 5.95
C TYR A 610 34.57 -19.76 6.93
N THR A 611 34.10 -18.55 6.63
CA THR A 611 34.33 -17.32 7.41
C THR A 611 33.11 -16.85 8.22
N VAL A 612 31.97 -17.54 8.13
CA VAL A 612 30.68 -17.10 8.72
C VAL A 612 30.66 -17.00 10.24
N LEU A 613 31.67 -17.56 10.93
CA LEU A 613 31.85 -17.43 12.39
C LEU A 613 32.92 -16.41 12.80
N ASP A 614 33.56 -15.71 11.86
CA ASP A 614 34.55 -14.67 12.17
C ASP A 614 33.93 -13.61 13.11
N PRO A 615 34.51 -13.33 14.30
CA PRO A 615 33.96 -12.35 15.24
C PRO A 615 33.82 -10.91 14.71
N GLY A 616 34.52 -10.56 13.62
CA GLY A 616 34.36 -9.31 12.88
C GLY A 616 33.17 -9.29 11.91
N LEU A 617 32.60 -10.46 11.60
CA LEU A 617 31.41 -10.65 10.73
C LEU A 617 30.19 -11.18 11.50
N VAL A 618 30.37 -11.86 12.62
CA VAL A 618 29.31 -12.35 13.50
C VAL A 618 28.62 -11.16 14.17
N ALA A 619 27.30 -11.08 14.03
CA ALA A 619 26.49 -10.02 14.65
C ALA A 619 26.49 -10.11 16.19
N VAL A 620 26.40 -8.95 16.85
CA VAL A 620 26.32 -8.82 18.34
C VAL A 620 25.07 -9.51 18.92
N SER A 621 24.03 -9.62 18.11
CA SER A 621 22.69 -10.05 18.46
C SER A 621 22.09 -10.80 17.26
N ILE A 622 21.34 -11.86 17.55
CA ILE A 622 20.71 -12.78 16.57
C ILE A 622 19.92 -12.07 15.48
N LEU A 623 19.34 -10.93 15.82
CA LEU A 623 18.32 -10.28 15.01
C LEU A 623 18.93 -9.48 13.82
N MET A 624 20.27 -9.33 13.82
CA MET A 624 21.13 -8.54 12.91
C MET A 624 20.93 -7.03 12.94
#